data_AF-K2CP29-F1
#
_entry.id   AF-K2CP29-F1
#
_cell.length_a   1.000
_cell.length_b   1.000
_cell.length_c   1.000
_cell.angle_alpha   90.00
_cell.angle_beta   90.00
_cell.angle_gamma   90.00
#
_symmetry.space_group_name_H-M   'P 1'
#
loop_
_entity.id
_entity.type
_entity.pdbx_description
1 polymer ?
#
loop_
_entity_poly.entity_id
_entity_poly.type
_entity_poly.pdbx_seq_one_letter_code
_entity_poly.pdbx_strand_id
1 'polypeptide(L)'
;MQGYTSGSSLDVCWQSASSIHAAYIYEESAVTKINSYAVNSVSSPYSGNGFDTAVANHGYPNCFTINTMVTPKYIRIRPYYERAVVYAVPAIGQTIPRQGIIMDAHGYSGETVKHITVLKTDAMAPAFFDYALLQTSEVSDLTNNYGP
;
A
#
# COMPACT_ATOMS: atom_id res chain seq x y z
N MET A 1 -13.43 15.44 1.22
CA MET A 1 -12.08 14.84 1.26
C MET A 1 -11.54 14.91 -0.15
N GLN A 2 -10.29 15.32 -0.34
CA GLN A 2 -9.66 15.35 -1.67
C GLN A 2 -8.81 14.10 -1.82
N GLY A 3 -9.02 13.36 -2.90
CA GLY A 3 -8.12 12.28 -3.30
C GLY A 3 -6.75 12.83 -3.70
N TYR A 4 -5.81 11.92 -3.96
CA TYR A 4 -4.47 12.29 -4.41
C TYR A 4 -4.51 13.05 -5.73
N THR A 5 -4.23 14.35 -5.70
CA THR A 5 -4.07 15.18 -6.89
C THR A 5 -2.64 15.09 -7.43
N SER A 6 -2.38 15.62 -8.62
CA SER A 6 -1.01 15.74 -9.15
C SER A 6 -0.11 16.48 -8.15
N GLY A 7 1.14 16.05 -8.03
CA GLY A 7 2.14 16.66 -7.15
C GLY A 7 2.04 16.24 -5.68
N SER A 8 1.19 15.26 -5.36
CA SER A 8 1.10 14.72 -4.00
C SER A 8 2.17 13.67 -3.76
N SER A 9 2.72 13.63 -2.54
CA SER A 9 3.65 12.60 -2.12
C SER A 9 2.95 11.50 -1.33
N LEU A 10 3.36 10.26 -1.58
CA LEU A 10 3.01 9.10 -0.77
C LEU A 10 4.30 8.47 -0.27
N ASP A 11 4.49 8.47 1.05
CA ASP A 11 5.61 7.78 1.64
C ASP A 11 5.24 6.33 1.92
N VAL A 12 6.09 5.42 1.47
CA VAL A 12 5.96 3.98 1.68
C VAL A 12 7.03 3.55 2.66
N CYS A 13 6.61 3.12 3.85
CA CYS A 13 7.50 2.83 4.98
C CYS A 13 7.35 1.40 5.52
N TRP A 14 8.45 0.78 5.97
CA TRP A 14 8.46 -0.56 6.56
C TRP A 14 9.63 -0.77 7.55
N GLN A 15 9.50 -1.79 8.40
CA GLN A 15 10.47 -2.12 9.45
C GLN A 15 11.47 -3.22 9.07
N SER A 16 11.06 -4.17 8.23
CA SER A 16 11.83 -5.39 7.97
C SER A 16 12.99 -5.20 6.97
N ALA A 17 13.79 -6.25 6.74
CA ALA A 17 14.88 -6.26 5.75
C ALA A 17 14.40 -6.51 4.30
N SER A 18 13.09 -6.45 4.07
CA SER A 18 12.47 -6.68 2.77
C SER A 18 12.87 -5.59 1.80
N SER A 19 13.01 -5.98 0.53
CA SER A 19 12.95 -5.03 -0.56
C SER A 19 11.48 -4.82 -0.96
N ILE A 20 11.13 -3.63 -1.42
CA ILE A 20 9.76 -3.28 -1.82
C ILE A 20 9.79 -2.87 -3.30
N HIS A 21 8.86 -3.42 -4.07
CA HIS A 21 8.52 -2.90 -5.38
C HIS A 21 7.17 -2.19 -5.30
N ALA A 22 7.09 -0.97 -5.79
CA ALA A 22 5.83 -0.26 -5.96
C ALA A 22 5.58 0.07 -7.43
N ALA A 23 4.34 -0.12 -7.89
CA ALA A 23 3.89 0.30 -9.21
C ALA A 23 2.76 1.33 -9.04
N TYR A 24 3.06 2.57 -9.43
CA TYR A 24 2.10 3.66 -9.52
C TYR A 24 1.51 3.67 -10.92
N ILE A 25 0.24 3.30 -11.04
CA ILE A 25 -0.50 3.22 -12.30
C ILE A 25 -1.43 4.43 -12.37
N TYR A 26 -1.38 5.11 -13.50
CA TYR A 26 -2.14 6.34 -13.72
C TYR A 26 -2.57 6.47 -15.17
N GLU A 27 -3.52 7.34 -15.45
CA GLU A 27 -3.92 7.65 -16.82
C GLU A 27 -3.51 9.08 -17.17
N GLU A 28 -2.85 9.23 -18.32
CA GLU A 28 -2.48 10.52 -18.86
C GLU A 28 -2.85 10.54 -20.35
N SER A 29 -3.68 11.49 -20.75
CA SER A 29 -4.17 11.63 -22.13
C SER A 29 -4.80 10.33 -22.68
N ALA A 30 -5.67 9.69 -21.90
CA ALA A 30 -6.34 8.41 -22.22
C ALA A 30 -5.39 7.20 -22.39
N VAL A 31 -4.13 7.32 -21.98
CA VAL A 31 -3.16 6.23 -21.99
C VAL A 31 -2.83 5.81 -20.56
N THR A 32 -2.98 4.52 -20.26
CA THR A 32 -2.54 3.95 -18.99
C THR A 32 -1.02 3.89 -18.95
N LYS A 33 -0.43 4.51 -17.94
CA LYS A 33 1.00 4.56 -17.69
C LYS A 33 1.32 3.94 -16.33
N ILE A 34 2.55 3.45 -16.20
CA ILE A 34 3.06 2.84 -14.98
C ILE A 34 4.40 3.50 -14.66
N ASN A 35 4.55 3.97 -13.42
CA ASN A 35 5.83 4.32 -12.85
C ASN A 35 6.20 3.29 -11.78
N SER A 36 7.39 2.69 -11.90
CA SER A 36 7.83 1.60 -11.04
C SER A 36 8.97 2.05 -10.15
N TYR A 37 8.90 1.64 -8.89
CA TYR A 37 9.91 1.87 -7.86
C TYR A 37 10.36 0.53 -7.34
N ALA A 38 11.66 0.34 -7.16
CA ALA A 38 12.23 -0.85 -6.56
C ALA A 38 13.27 -0.40 -5.54
N VAL A 39 13.02 -0.67 -4.26
CA VAL A 39 13.77 -0.09 -3.14
C VAL A 39 14.13 -1.16 -2.12
N ASN A 40 15.41 -1.29 -1.82
CA ASN A 40 15.94 -2.12 -0.75
C ASN A 40 15.79 -1.43 0.61
N SER A 41 15.56 -2.20 1.66
CA SER A 41 15.78 -1.71 3.03
C SER A 41 17.26 -1.37 3.25
N VAL A 42 17.55 -0.50 4.22
CA VAL A 42 18.91 -0.15 4.62
C VAL A 42 19.73 -1.36 5.10
N SER A 43 19.03 -2.38 5.61
CA SER A 43 19.59 -3.65 6.09
C SER A 43 19.47 -4.80 5.10
N SER A 44 19.05 -4.55 3.85
CA SER A 44 18.84 -5.63 2.87
C SER A 44 20.16 -6.32 2.54
N PRO A 45 20.22 -7.67 2.58
CA PRO A 45 21.41 -8.40 2.16
C PRO A 45 21.59 -8.44 0.63
N TYR A 46 20.65 -7.88 -0.14
CA TYR A 46 20.58 -7.97 -1.61
C TYR A 46 20.98 -6.66 -2.31
N SER A 47 22.10 -6.04 -1.93
CA SER A 47 22.55 -4.76 -2.50
C SER A 47 22.96 -4.80 -3.98
N GLY A 48 23.17 -5.99 -4.55
CA GLY A 48 23.57 -6.19 -5.95
C GLY A 48 22.43 -6.24 -6.97
N ASN A 49 21.18 -6.00 -6.57
CA ASN A 49 20.00 -6.11 -7.44
C ASN A 49 19.69 -4.85 -8.28
N GLY A 50 20.44 -3.76 -8.06
CA GLY A 50 20.22 -2.48 -8.75
C GLY A 50 19.01 -1.70 -8.27
N PHE A 51 18.42 -2.04 -7.12
CA PHE A 51 17.33 -1.28 -6.52
C PHE A 51 17.87 -0.05 -5.78
N ASP A 52 17.05 0.98 -5.67
CA ASP A 52 17.34 2.13 -4.83
C ASP A 52 17.43 1.72 -3.35
N THR A 53 17.98 2.58 -2.50
CA THR A 53 18.07 2.32 -1.06
C THR A 53 17.10 3.22 -0.30
N ALA A 54 16.35 2.62 0.61
CA ALA A 54 15.41 3.34 1.47
C ALA A 54 16.14 4.29 2.43
N VAL A 55 15.40 5.27 2.95
CA VAL A 55 15.89 6.22 3.95
C VAL A 55 14.98 6.21 5.17
N ALA A 56 15.55 6.49 6.35
CA ALA A 56 14.76 6.55 7.57
C ALA A 56 13.83 7.78 7.56
N ASN A 57 12.53 7.58 7.82
CA ASN A 57 11.54 8.65 7.93
C ASN A 57 10.33 8.18 8.77
N HIS A 58 9.52 9.10 9.30
CA HIS A 58 8.29 8.79 10.07
C HIS A 58 8.45 7.75 11.21
N GLY A 59 9.65 7.62 11.78
CA GLY A 59 9.96 6.60 12.80
C GLY A 59 10.19 5.18 12.26
N TYR A 60 10.24 5.01 10.94
CA TYR A 60 10.60 3.76 10.28
C TYR A 60 12.04 3.81 9.76
N PRO A 61 12.77 2.69 9.80
CA PRO A 61 14.13 2.61 9.28
C PRO A 61 14.18 2.68 7.74
N ASN A 62 13.09 2.28 7.07
CA ASN A 62 13.01 2.22 5.62
C ASN A 62 11.77 2.95 5.13
N CYS A 63 11.97 4.02 4.37
CA CYS A 63 10.93 4.72 3.63
C CYS A 63 11.44 5.13 2.24
N PHE A 64 10.52 5.25 1.29
CA PHE A 64 10.73 5.99 0.04
C PHE A 64 9.45 6.71 -0.38
N THR A 65 9.59 7.72 -1.23
CA THR A 65 8.48 8.55 -1.68
C THR A 65 8.07 8.19 -3.10
N ILE A 66 6.77 7.97 -3.29
CA ILE A 66 6.11 7.92 -4.59
C ILE A 66 5.52 9.31 -4.84
N ASN A 67 5.98 9.98 -5.91
CA ASN A 67 5.44 11.26 -6.32
C ASN A 67 4.33 11.03 -7.37
N THR A 68 3.11 11.45 -7.09
CA THR A 68 2.00 11.30 -8.02
C THR A 68 2.08 12.37 -9.10
N MET A 69 2.20 11.97 -10.36
CA MET A 69 2.28 12.90 -11.50
C MET A 69 0.90 13.43 -11.90
N VAL A 70 -0.15 12.65 -11.68
CA VAL A 70 -1.57 12.95 -11.95
C VAL A 70 -2.41 12.19 -10.91
N THR A 71 -3.74 12.17 -11.06
CA THR A 71 -4.61 11.37 -10.19
C THR A 71 -4.26 9.87 -10.32
N PRO A 72 -3.89 9.17 -9.23
CA PRO A 72 -3.59 7.75 -9.27
C PRO A 72 -4.81 6.94 -9.70
N LYS A 73 -4.64 6.00 -10.63
CA LYS A 73 -5.63 4.93 -10.81
C LYS A 73 -5.44 3.84 -9.77
N TYR A 74 -4.19 3.49 -9.47
CA TYR A 74 -3.84 2.35 -8.63
C TYR A 74 -2.39 2.45 -8.13
N ILE A 75 -2.13 2.03 -6.88
CA ILE A 75 -0.76 1.82 -6.36
C ILE A 75 -0.63 0.39 -5.87
N ARG A 76 0.23 -0.39 -6.53
CA ARG A 76 0.57 -1.77 -6.12
C ARG A 76 1.84 -1.73 -5.30
N ILE A 77 1.85 -2.34 -4.12
CA ILE A 77 3.06 -2.48 -3.30
C ILE A 77 3.28 -3.97 -3.05
N ARG A 78 4.49 -4.46 -3.36
CA ARG A 78 4.86 -5.85 -3.21
C ARG A 78 6.21 -5.98 -2.50
N PRO A 79 6.26 -6.68 -1.35
CA PRO A 79 7.53 -7.05 -0.75
C PRO A 79 8.21 -8.19 -1.52
N TYR A 80 9.54 -8.16 -1.54
CA TYR A 80 10.43 -9.13 -2.15
C TYR A 80 11.42 -9.67 -1.12
N TYR A 81 11.86 -10.90 -1.37
CA TYR A 81 12.80 -11.70 -0.56
C TYR A 81 12.28 -12.14 0.81
N GLU A 82 11.50 -11.31 1.49
CA GLU A 82 10.80 -11.67 2.73
C GLU A 82 9.44 -10.99 2.82
N ARG A 83 8.67 -11.34 3.85
CA ARG A 83 7.40 -10.69 4.14
C ARG A 83 7.63 -9.37 4.86
N ALA A 84 6.95 -8.32 4.43
CA ALA A 84 6.93 -7.04 5.13
C ALA A 84 5.51 -6.57 5.41
N VAL A 85 5.34 -5.90 6.53
CA VAL A 85 4.20 -5.00 6.77
C VAL A 85 4.60 -3.63 6.26
N VAL A 86 3.85 -3.11 5.29
CA VAL A 86 4.13 -1.84 4.65
C VAL A 86 3.05 -0.83 5.00
N TYR A 87 3.49 0.37 5.33
CA TYR A 87 2.65 1.51 5.71
C TYR A 87 2.70 2.55 4.62
N ALA A 88 1.52 2.93 4.14
CA ALA A 88 1.31 4.04 3.21
C ALA A 88 0.98 5.30 4.03
N VAL A 89 1.92 6.24 4.10
CA VAL A 89 1.80 7.49 4.86
C VAL A 89 1.49 8.63 3.89
N PRO A 90 0.29 9.22 3.96
CA PRO A 90 -0.05 10.31 3.07
C PRO A 90 0.60 11.63 3.45
N ALA A 91 0.75 12.50 2.44
CA ALA A 91 1.04 13.91 2.68
C ALA A 91 -0.03 14.56 3.57
N ILE A 92 0.36 15.60 4.31
CA ILE A 92 -0.55 16.33 5.20
C ILE A 92 -1.75 16.86 4.41
N GLY A 93 -2.95 16.58 4.90
CA GLY A 93 -4.21 17.00 4.26
C GLY A 93 -4.73 16.06 3.17
N GLN A 94 -3.96 15.04 2.78
CA GLN A 94 -4.37 14.01 1.83
C GLN A 94 -4.92 12.77 2.56
N THR A 95 -5.91 12.11 1.97
CA THR A 95 -6.50 10.89 2.52
C THR A 95 -6.33 9.72 1.55
N ILE A 96 -5.82 8.60 2.06
CA ILE A 96 -5.79 7.33 1.34
C ILE A 96 -6.99 6.50 1.81
N PRO A 97 -7.76 5.92 0.89
CA PRO A 97 -8.78 4.96 1.25
C PRO A 97 -8.16 3.75 1.94
N ARG A 98 -8.60 3.54 3.17
CA ARG A 98 -8.12 2.47 4.04
C ARG A 98 -8.90 1.20 3.73
N GLN A 99 -8.24 0.15 3.22
CA GLN A 99 -8.84 -1.18 3.31
C GLN A 99 -8.50 -1.77 4.66
N GLY A 100 -9.54 -2.07 5.43
CA GLY A 100 -9.38 -2.88 6.61
C GLY A 100 -9.39 -4.36 6.29
N ILE A 101 -8.66 -5.15 7.08
CA ILE A 101 -8.76 -6.61 7.07
C ILE A 101 -9.81 -6.99 8.12
N ILE A 102 -10.86 -7.70 7.71
CA ILE A 102 -11.79 -8.35 8.64
C ILE A 102 -11.23 -9.73 8.92
N MET A 103 -10.81 -9.97 10.17
CA MET A 103 -10.42 -11.30 10.63
C MET A 103 -11.62 -11.92 11.31
N ASP A 104 -12.10 -13.03 10.74
CA ASP A 104 -13.20 -13.82 11.28
C ASP A 104 -12.66 -15.12 11.87
N ALA A 105 -12.85 -15.32 13.19
CA ALA A 105 -12.42 -16.50 13.91
C ALA A 105 -13.60 -17.20 14.58
N HIS A 106 -13.76 -18.49 14.26
CA HIS A 106 -14.81 -19.35 14.80
C HIS A 106 -14.16 -20.40 15.71
N GLY A 107 -14.47 -20.34 17.00
CA GLY A 107 -14.07 -21.35 17.97
C GLY A 107 -15.24 -22.30 18.26
N TYR A 108 -15.03 -23.59 18.06
CA TYR A 108 -16.01 -24.63 18.36
C TYR A 108 -15.62 -25.37 19.65
N SER A 109 -16.56 -25.47 20.60
CA SER A 109 -16.41 -26.30 21.80
C SER A 109 -17.73 -27.03 22.08
N GLY A 110 -17.77 -28.32 21.74
CA GLY A 110 -19.02 -29.10 21.75
C GLY A 110 -20.06 -28.49 20.82
N GLU A 111 -21.26 -28.20 21.33
CA GLU A 111 -22.34 -27.51 20.58
C GLU A 111 -22.24 -25.98 20.64
N THR A 112 -21.25 -25.42 21.31
CA THR A 112 -21.12 -23.97 21.50
C THR A 112 -20.16 -23.38 20.46
N VAL A 113 -20.62 -22.38 19.70
CA VAL A 113 -19.81 -21.61 18.77
C VAL A 113 -19.54 -20.23 19.37
N LYS A 114 -18.26 -19.84 19.48
CA LYS A 114 -17.88 -18.45 19.76
C LYS A 114 -17.30 -17.81 18.50
N HIS A 115 -17.92 -16.70 18.12
CA HIS A 115 -17.57 -15.89 16.95
C HIS A 115 -16.85 -14.62 17.42
N ILE A 116 -15.66 -14.36 16.89
CA ILE A 116 -14.91 -13.13 17.15
C ILE A 116 -14.58 -12.48 15.82
N THR A 117 -15.07 -11.26 15.63
CA THR A 117 -14.78 -10.41 14.48
C THR A 117 -13.83 -9.29 14.90
N VAL A 118 -12.65 -9.23 14.27
CA VAL A 118 -11.70 -8.13 14.48
C VAL A 118 -11.61 -7.30 13.21
N LEU A 119 -11.93 -6.00 13.33
CA LEU A 119 -11.78 -5.03 12.26
C LEU A 119 -10.45 -4.28 12.45
N LYS A 120 -9.51 -4.47 11.52
CA LYS A 120 -8.25 -3.72 11.50
C LYS A 120 -8.30 -2.70 10.39
N THR A 121 -8.36 -1.40 10.70
CA THR A 121 -8.71 -0.31 9.75
C THR A 121 -7.53 0.52 9.23
N ASP A 122 -6.28 0.20 9.59
CA ASP A 122 -5.15 0.88 8.97
C ASP A 122 -4.99 0.41 7.53
N ALA A 123 -4.59 1.31 6.62
CA ALA A 123 -4.27 0.96 5.24
C ALA A 123 -2.99 0.11 5.20
N MET A 124 -3.13 -1.20 5.42
CA MET A 124 -2.03 -2.16 5.42
C MET A 124 -2.31 -3.27 4.40
N ALA A 125 -1.42 -3.42 3.41
CA ALA A 125 -1.45 -4.57 2.52
C ALA A 125 -0.95 -5.81 3.30
N PRO A 126 -1.74 -6.89 3.42
CA PRO A 126 -1.27 -8.12 4.04
C PRO A 126 -0.16 -8.76 3.21
N ALA A 127 0.79 -9.42 3.88
CA ALA A 127 2.05 -9.92 3.30
C ALA A 127 1.92 -11.04 2.23
N PHE A 128 0.73 -11.31 1.71
CA PHE A 128 0.42 -12.41 0.78
C PHE A 128 -0.57 -12.04 -0.32
N PHE A 129 -1.08 -10.80 -0.40
CA PHE A 129 -2.11 -10.41 -1.37
C PHE A 129 -1.68 -9.22 -2.23
N ASP A 130 -2.01 -9.28 -3.52
CA ASP A 130 -1.95 -8.12 -4.42
C ASP A 130 -3.07 -7.15 -4.07
N TYR A 131 -2.70 -6.00 -3.55
CA TYR A 131 -3.64 -4.99 -3.10
C TYR A 131 -4.03 -4.04 -4.22
N ALA A 132 -5.34 -3.86 -4.42
CA ALA A 132 -5.93 -3.06 -5.48
C ALA A 132 -6.82 -1.93 -4.97
N LEU A 133 -6.52 -0.70 -5.38
CA LEU A 133 -7.40 0.45 -5.20
C LEU A 133 -7.86 0.91 -6.57
N LEU A 134 -9.18 0.95 -6.76
CA LEU A 134 -9.88 1.35 -7.97
C LEU A 134 -10.56 2.68 -7.70
N GLN A 135 -10.35 3.66 -8.56
CA GLN A 135 -11.16 4.87 -8.57
C GLN A 135 -12.27 4.71 -9.63
N THR A 136 -13.54 4.81 -9.23
CA THR A 136 -14.70 4.53 -10.10
C THR A 136 -15.18 5.75 -10.90
N SER A 137 -14.73 6.96 -10.53
CA SER A 137 -14.95 8.22 -11.25
C SER A 137 -13.90 9.28 -10.90
N GLU A 138 -13.83 10.36 -11.67
CA GLU A 138 -12.85 11.45 -11.47
C GLU A 138 -12.89 12.11 -10.08
N VAL A 139 -13.99 11.96 -9.35
CA VAL A 139 -14.22 12.57 -8.02
C VAL A 139 -14.52 11.55 -6.92
N SER A 140 -14.60 10.25 -7.24
CA SER A 140 -14.82 9.21 -6.24
C SER A 140 -13.57 8.94 -5.42
N ASP A 141 -13.76 8.59 -4.16
CA ASP A 141 -12.69 8.00 -3.34
C ASP A 141 -12.22 6.67 -3.99
N LEU A 142 -10.93 6.32 -3.88
CA LEU A 142 -10.52 4.97 -4.32
C LEU A 142 -11.18 3.90 -3.42
N THR A 143 -11.59 2.80 -4.01
CA THR A 143 -12.29 1.70 -3.35
C THR A 143 -11.66 0.37 -3.75
N ASN A 144 -11.87 -0.66 -2.95
CA ASN A 144 -11.50 -2.03 -3.27
C ASN A 144 -12.72 -2.91 -3.54
N ASN A 145 -13.90 -2.30 -3.47
CA ASN A 145 -15.16 -2.96 -3.59
C ASN A 145 -15.59 -2.96 -5.05
N TYR A 146 -15.65 -4.15 -5.65
CA TYR A 146 -16.18 -4.41 -7.00
C TYR A 146 -17.71 -4.60 -6.95
N GLY A 147 -18.40 -3.77 -6.17
CA GLY A 147 -19.86 -3.82 -6.06
C GLY A 147 -20.53 -2.83 -7.02
N PRO A 148 -21.63 -3.20 -7.70
CA PRO A 148 -22.47 -2.24 -8.40
C PRO A 148 -23.11 -1.22 -7.45
#